data_AF-A0A966VW54-F1
#
_entry.id   AF-A0A966VW54-F1
#
_cell.length_a   1.000
_cell.length_b   1.000
_cell.length_c   1.000
_cell.angle_alpha   90.00
_cell.angle_beta   90.00
_cell.angle_gamma   90.00
#
_symmetry.space_group_name_H-M   'P 1'
#
loop_
_entity.id
_entity.type
_entity.pdbx_description
1 polymer ?
#
loop_
_entity_poly.entity_id
_entity_poly.type
_entity_poly.pdbx_seq_one_letter_code
_entity_poly.pdbx_strand_id
1 'polypeptide(L)'
;MKLKQFLLACLGLFFALTALPGRAQFGESEFLPPDQAFKVEVFAEAADRVRVDFLVTPGYYLYRHRLNFKLDETAGAPPATLGTPDIPAGEWKEDEFFGRQQVYHESVSVTLPVSRTPGAALELPLVVGLQGCAEKGLCYPPEKRRLKITLPATSETDRASAPAKIGGDVATTTNSLAPFVSEQDRLAGLIKSGSLPLVLATFFGLGLLLAFTPCVLPMVPILSGIIAGQGSQVTTGRAFALSLTYVMGMAVMNTLAGVAAAAAGQQIQALFQQPWIII
;
A
#
# COMPACT_ATOMS: atom_id res chain seq x y z
N MET A 1 9.44 4.84 -53.56
CA MET A 1 8.38 3.83 -53.29
C MET A 1 8.69 2.90 -52.11
N LYS A 2 9.94 2.50 -51.84
CA LYS A 2 10.26 1.56 -50.75
C LYS A 2 10.04 2.07 -49.31
N LEU A 3 10.14 3.39 -49.09
CA LEU A 3 9.97 3.97 -47.75
C LEU A 3 8.50 3.99 -47.28
N LYS A 4 7.56 4.23 -48.21
CA LYS A 4 6.12 4.21 -47.93
C LYS A 4 5.62 2.79 -47.62
N GLN A 5 6.16 1.79 -48.33
CA GLN A 5 5.87 0.37 -48.08
C GLN A 5 6.44 -0.10 -46.73
N PHE A 6 7.62 0.37 -46.34
CA PHE A 6 8.19 0.06 -45.03
C PHE A 6 7.38 0.70 -43.88
N LEU A 7 6.90 1.92 -44.08
CA LEU A 7 6.11 2.64 -43.08
C LEU A 7 4.70 2.02 -42.93
N LEU A 8 4.07 1.58 -44.02
CA LEU A 8 2.81 0.83 -43.97
C LEU A 8 2.97 -0.56 -43.35
N ALA A 9 4.09 -1.24 -43.59
CA ALA A 9 4.35 -2.55 -42.99
C ALA A 9 4.55 -2.44 -41.46
N CYS A 10 5.27 -1.41 -40.98
CA CYS A 10 5.42 -1.15 -39.55
C CYS A 10 4.09 -0.73 -38.89
N LEU A 11 3.27 0.07 -39.58
CA LEU A 11 1.95 0.47 -39.08
C LEU A 11 0.99 -0.73 -38.99
N GLY A 12 1.06 -1.64 -39.97
CA GLY A 12 0.29 -2.90 -39.96
C GLY A 12 0.73 -3.87 -38.88
N LEU A 13 2.04 -3.99 -38.63
CA LEU A 13 2.58 -4.86 -37.57
C LEU A 13 2.20 -4.34 -36.17
N PHE A 14 2.18 -3.01 -35.98
CA PHE A 14 1.75 -2.38 -34.72
C PHE A 14 0.25 -2.60 -34.46
N PHE A 15 -0.59 -2.49 -35.51
CA PHE A 15 -2.03 -2.72 -35.40
C PHE A 15 -2.39 -4.21 -35.19
N ALA A 16 -1.59 -5.12 -35.77
CA ALA A 16 -1.74 -6.56 -35.57
C ALA A 16 -1.33 -6.99 -34.15
N LEU A 17 -0.34 -6.33 -33.54
CA LEU A 17 0.09 -6.61 -32.17
C LEU A 17 -0.92 -6.11 -31.12
N THR A 18 -1.68 -5.05 -31.42
CA THR A 18 -2.76 -4.53 -30.55
C THR A 18 -4.08 -5.32 -30.63
N ALA A 19 -4.22 -6.23 -31.60
CA ALA A 19 -5.46 -6.96 -31.86
C ALA A 19 -5.47 -8.40 -31.35
N LEU A 20 -4.40 -8.88 -30.69
CA LEU A 20 -4.54 -10.10 -29.89
C LEU A 20 -5.35 -9.75 -28.65
N PRO A 21 -6.50 -10.42 -28.38
CA PRO A 21 -7.05 -10.43 -27.04
C PRO A 21 -6.04 -11.21 -26.21
N GLY A 22 -5.09 -10.49 -25.62
CA GLY A 22 -4.30 -10.98 -24.52
C GLY A 22 -5.27 -11.32 -23.41
N ARG A 23 -5.74 -12.58 -23.40
CA ARG A 23 -6.21 -13.21 -22.18
C ARG A 23 -5.01 -13.31 -21.26
N ALA A 24 -4.71 -12.20 -20.58
CA ALA A 24 -4.00 -12.24 -19.33
C ALA A 24 -4.91 -13.03 -18.38
N GLN A 25 -4.76 -14.35 -18.38
CA GLN A 25 -5.17 -15.17 -17.26
C GLN A 25 -4.23 -14.83 -16.10
N PHE A 26 -4.53 -13.75 -15.39
CA PHE A 26 -4.26 -13.75 -13.97
C PHE A 26 -5.08 -14.91 -13.40
N GLY A 27 -4.40 -15.87 -12.76
CA GLY A 27 -5.05 -16.97 -12.06
C GLY A 27 -5.83 -16.41 -10.87
N GLU A 28 -7.05 -15.94 -11.13
CA GLU A 28 -7.88 -15.19 -10.17
C GLU A 28 -9.01 -16.06 -9.60
N SER A 29 -8.87 -17.38 -9.60
CA SER A 29 -9.93 -18.28 -9.08
C SER A 29 -9.49 -19.28 -8.02
N GLU A 30 -8.23 -19.26 -7.57
CA GLU A 30 -7.76 -20.24 -6.57
C GLU A 30 -7.50 -19.66 -5.17
N PHE A 31 -7.22 -18.36 -5.06
CA PHE A 31 -6.94 -17.69 -3.78
C PHE A 31 -7.99 -16.62 -3.50
N LEU A 32 -8.57 -16.66 -2.29
CA LEU A 32 -9.51 -15.65 -1.83
C LEU A 32 -8.75 -14.36 -1.46
N PRO A 33 -9.37 -13.19 -1.58
CA PRO A 33 -8.84 -11.97 -0.97
C PRO A 33 -8.66 -12.14 0.55
N PRO A 34 -7.68 -11.47 1.19
CA PRO A 34 -7.43 -11.59 2.62
C PRO A 34 -8.67 -11.24 3.47
N ASP A 35 -9.48 -10.26 3.04
CA ASP A 35 -10.76 -9.88 3.67
C ASP A 35 -11.78 -11.01 3.72
N GLN A 36 -11.75 -11.89 2.72
CA GLN A 36 -12.67 -13.02 2.62
C GLN A 36 -12.11 -14.26 3.31
N ALA A 37 -10.79 -14.46 3.20
CA ALA A 37 -10.09 -15.56 3.84
C ALA A 37 -10.08 -15.45 5.38
N PHE A 38 -9.94 -14.22 5.90
CA PHE A 38 -9.81 -13.91 7.31
C PHE A 38 -10.79 -12.80 7.71
N LYS A 39 -11.99 -13.18 8.16
CA LYS A 39 -12.98 -12.20 8.63
C LYS A 39 -12.72 -11.90 10.11
N VAL A 40 -12.88 -10.64 10.51
CA VAL A 40 -12.69 -10.19 11.89
C VAL A 40 -14.00 -9.58 12.39
N GLU A 41 -14.52 -10.12 13.46
CA GLU A 41 -15.71 -9.62 14.16
C GLU A 41 -15.33 -9.17 15.57
N VAL A 42 -15.99 -8.13 16.07
CA VAL A 42 -15.70 -7.55 17.38
C VAL A 42 -16.98 -7.35 18.16
N PHE A 43 -16.97 -7.79 19.41
CA PHE A 43 -18.10 -7.72 20.32
C PHE A 43 -17.68 -7.06 21.64
N ALA A 44 -18.50 -6.13 22.13
CA ALA A 44 -18.38 -5.62 23.48
C ALA A 44 -19.10 -6.58 24.43
N GLU A 45 -18.37 -7.50 25.06
CA GLU A 45 -18.95 -8.44 26.03
C GLU A 45 -19.29 -7.74 27.35
N ALA A 46 -18.43 -6.81 27.76
CA ALA A 46 -18.60 -6.05 28.98
C ALA A 46 -18.04 -4.64 28.79
N ALA A 47 -18.22 -3.83 29.82
CA ALA A 47 -17.76 -2.46 29.86
C ALA A 47 -16.22 -2.34 29.96
N ASP A 48 -15.55 -3.44 30.33
CA ASP A 48 -14.10 -3.61 30.50
C ASP A 48 -13.53 -4.76 29.64
N ARG A 49 -14.33 -5.40 28.78
CA ARG A 49 -13.89 -6.54 27.95
C ARG A 49 -14.46 -6.48 26.54
N VAL A 50 -13.56 -6.70 25.59
CA VAL A 50 -13.89 -6.83 24.17
C VAL A 50 -13.48 -8.22 23.71
N ARG A 51 -14.38 -8.93 23.02
CA ARG A 51 -14.06 -10.18 22.33
C ARG A 51 -13.85 -9.90 20.84
N VAL A 52 -12.75 -10.42 20.31
CA VAL A 52 -12.42 -10.35 18.87
C VAL A 52 -12.43 -11.76 18.32
N ASP A 53 -13.32 -12.03 17.38
CA ASP A 53 -13.44 -13.31 16.71
C ASP A 53 -12.76 -13.22 15.33
N PHE A 54 -11.81 -14.12 15.10
CA PHE A 54 -11.17 -14.31 13.79
C PHE A 54 -11.77 -15.54 13.15
N LEU A 55 -12.48 -15.36 12.04
CA LEU A 55 -13.07 -16.44 11.26
C LEU A 55 -12.12 -16.79 10.10
N VAL A 56 -11.51 -17.97 10.18
CA VAL A 56 -10.58 -18.48 9.17
C VAL A 56 -11.32 -19.40 8.21
N THR A 57 -11.17 -19.13 6.92
CA THR A 57 -11.77 -19.96 5.87
C THR A 57 -11.00 -21.28 5.72
N PRO A 58 -11.66 -22.42 5.44
CA PRO A 58 -10.97 -23.69 5.22
C PRO A 58 -9.87 -23.59 4.13
N GLY A 59 -8.71 -24.16 4.41
CA GLY A 59 -7.54 -24.08 3.53
C GLY A 59 -6.65 -22.85 3.77
N TYR A 60 -6.95 -22.04 4.80
CA TYR A 60 -6.15 -20.92 5.25
C TYR A 60 -5.79 -21.09 6.73
N TYR A 61 -4.75 -20.38 7.17
CA TYR A 61 -4.35 -20.36 8.57
C TYR A 61 -3.79 -18.99 8.99
N LEU A 62 -4.02 -18.60 10.24
CA LEU A 62 -3.48 -17.38 10.85
C LEU A 62 -2.32 -17.68 11.80
N TYR A 63 -1.30 -16.83 11.82
CA TYR A 63 -0.21 -16.96 12.79
C TYR A 63 -0.58 -16.36 14.13
N ARG A 64 -0.50 -17.17 15.20
CA ARG A 64 -0.76 -16.73 16.57
C ARG A 64 0.11 -15.53 16.98
N HIS A 65 1.40 -15.57 16.64
CA HIS A 65 2.37 -14.54 17.02
C HIS A 65 2.23 -13.23 16.22
N ARG A 66 1.40 -13.21 15.17
CA ARG A 66 1.17 -12.01 14.33
C ARG A 66 -0.13 -11.29 14.66
N LEU A 67 -0.95 -11.85 15.55
CA LEU A 67 -2.10 -11.17 16.11
C LEU A 67 -1.62 -10.04 17.03
N ASN A 68 -1.96 -8.80 16.68
CA ASN A 68 -1.62 -7.62 17.45
C ASN A 68 -2.83 -6.71 17.62
N PHE A 69 -2.90 -6.04 18.76
CA PHE A 69 -4.05 -5.22 19.15
C PHE A 69 -3.53 -3.87 19.63
N LYS A 70 -4.06 -2.79 19.06
CA LYS A 70 -3.71 -1.41 19.41
C LYS A 70 -4.95 -0.54 19.36
N LEU A 71 -4.92 0.59 20.06
CA LEU A 71 -5.93 1.63 19.86
C LEU A 71 -5.47 2.60 18.79
N ASP A 72 -6.42 3.14 18.04
CA ASP A 72 -6.12 4.14 17.03
C ASP A 72 -5.99 5.52 17.68
N GLU A 73 -4.77 6.07 17.67
CA GLU A 73 -4.46 7.37 18.29
C GLU A 73 -4.55 8.54 17.29
N THR A 74 -4.92 8.28 16.02
CA THR A 74 -4.94 9.31 14.97
C THR A 74 -5.94 10.43 15.22
N ALA A 75 -6.95 10.22 16.07
CA ALA A 75 -7.95 11.23 16.43
C ALA A 75 -7.73 11.84 17.83
N GLY A 76 -6.58 11.58 18.46
CA GLY A 76 -6.29 11.94 19.85
C GLY A 76 -6.09 10.72 20.73
N ALA A 77 -5.56 10.93 21.95
CA ALA A 77 -5.36 9.85 22.92
C ALA A 77 -6.74 9.30 23.37
N PRO A 78 -7.08 8.04 23.07
CA PRO A 78 -8.34 7.46 23.52
C PRO A 78 -8.36 7.40 25.06
N PRO A 79 -9.50 7.63 25.73
CA PRO A 79 -9.61 7.60 27.20
C PRO A 79 -9.66 6.15 27.74
N ALA A 80 -8.92 5.25 27.09
CA ALA A 80 -8.86 3.83 27.39
C ALA A 80 -7.48 3.27 27.04
N THR A 81 -7.07 2.24 27.75
CA THR A 81 -5.83 1.50 27.53
C THR A 81 -6.17 0.01 27.43
N LEU A 82 -5.58 -0.67 26.45
CA LEU A 82 -5.73 -2.13 26.31
C LEU A 82 -4.81 -2.83 27.32
N GLY A 83 -5.36 -3.84 28.00
CA GLY A 83 -4.60 -4.77 28.83
C GLY A 83 -3.92 -5.86 28.00
N THR A 84 -3.37 -6.86 28.68
CA THR A 84 -2.77 -8.03 28.01
C THR A 84 -3.85 -8.85 27.32
N PRO A 85 -3.76 -9.09 26.00
CA PRO A 85 -4.73 -9.90 25.27
C PRO A 85 -4.62 -11.37 25.69
N ASP A 86 -5.75 -12.00 25.98
CA ASP A 86 -5.83 -13.44 26.22
C ASP A 86 -6.00 -14.16 24.88
N ILE A 87 -4.87 -14.57 24.32
CA ILE A 87 -4.80 -15.29 23.05
C ILE A 87 -4.67 -16.79 23.37
N PRO A 88 -5.64 -17.63 22.99
CA PRO A 88 -5.63 -19.06 23.31
C PRO A 88 -4.42 -19.78 22.69
N ALA A 89 -4.20 -21.04 23.04
CA ALA A 89 -3.15 -21.84 22.40
C ALA A 89 -3.58 -22.19 20.96
N GLY A 90 -2.63 -22.12 20.02
CA GLY A 90 -2.85 -22.57 18.63
C GLY A 90 -2.25 -23.94 18.35
N GLU A 91 -2.45 -24.44 17.14
CA GLU A 91 -1.86 -25.69 16.67
C GLU A 91 -0.44 -25.47 16.18
N TRP A 92 0.47 -26.40 16.47
CA TRP A 92 1.84 -26.31 15.97
C TRP A 92 1.91 -26.70 14.50
N LYS A 93 2.39 -25.79 13.66
CA LYS A 93 2.66 -26.01 12.24
C LYS A 93 4.10 -25.62 11.94
N GLU A 94 4.72 -26.34 11.01
CA GLU A 94 6.02 -25.99 10.45
C GLU A 94 5.84 -25.66 8.96
N ASP A 95 6.28 -24.48 8.57
CA ASP A 95 6.22 -23.99 7.18
C ASP A 95 7.55 -23.38 6.73
N GLU A 96 7.68 -23.16 5.44
CA GLU A 96 8.90 -22.62 4.82
C GLU A 96 9.09 -21.11 5.09
N PHE A 97 8.07 -20.41 5.59
CA PHE A 97 8.09 -18.96 5.78
C PHE A 97 8.63 -18.56 7.15
N PHE A 98 8.16 -19.23 8.20
CA PHE A 98 8.46 -18.90 9.60
C PHE A 98 8.92 -20.11 10.43
N GLY A 99 9.06 -21.29 9.81
CA GLY A 99 9.43 -22.52 10.49
C GLY A 99 8.33 -22.97 11.44
N ARG A 100 8.72 -23.51 12.59
CA ARG A 100 7.79 -24.04 13.60
C ARG A 100 7.10 -22.92 14.39
N GLN A 101 5.80 -22.75 14.17
CA GLN A 101 4.97 -21.70 14.78
C GLN A 101 3.62 -22.26 15.24
N GLN A 102 2.93 -21.53 16.12
CA GLN A 102 1.52 -21.79 16.41
C GLN A 102 0.61 -21.05 15.43
N VAL A 103 -0.36 -21.76 14.87
CA VAL A 103 -1.31 -21.27 13.88
C VAL A 103 -2.75 -21.62 14.25
N TYR A 104 -3.70 -20.97 13.57
CA TYR A 104 -5.13 -21.26 13.67
C TYR A 104 -5.71 -21.54 12.29
N HIS A 105 -6.23 -22.75 12.09
CA HIS A 105 -7.01 -23.14 10.90
C HIS A 105 -8.50 -22.91 11.08
N GLU A 106 -8.95 -22.99 12.32
CA GLU A 106 -10.33 -22.74 12.72
C GLU A 106 -10.49 -21.32 13.27
N SER A 107 -11.75 -20.94 13.51
CA SER A 107 -12.06 -19.66 14.12
C SER A 107 -11.50 -19.57 15.54
N VAL A 108 -10.93 -18.42 15.89
CA VAL A 108 -10.37 -18.18 17.22
C VAL A 108 -10.94 -16.91 17.83
N SER A 109 -11.32 -16.99 19.11
CA SER A 109 -11.77 -15.86 19.91
C SER A 109 -10.66 -15.37 20.84
N VAL A 110 -10.38 -14.07 20.80
CA VAL A 110 -9.40 -13.40 21.66
C VAL A 110 -10.11 -12.43 22.57
N THR A 111 -9.84 -12.50 23.87
CA THR A 111 -10.41 -11.57 24.86
C THR A 111 -9.41 -10.46 25.16
N LEU A 112 -9.87 -9.21 25.03
CA LEU A 112 -9.10 -8.00 25.26
C LEU A 112 -9.64 -7.26 26.49
N PRO A 113 -8.92 -7.25 27.62
CA PRO A 113 -9.23 -6.39 28.74
C PRO A 113 -9.05 -4.92 28.37
N VAL A 114 -9.97 -4.06 28.77
CA VAL A 114 -9.96 -2.62 28.52
C VAL A 114 -10.01 -1.87 29.85
N SER A 115 -8.95 -1.09 30.12
CA SER A 115 -8.90 -0.17 31.25
C SER A 115 -9.38 1.20 30.80
N ARG A 116 -10.48 1.69 31.37
CA ARG A 116 -11.01 3.03 31.11
C ARG A 116 -11.55 3.69 32.38
N THR A 117 -11.76 5.00 32.32
CA THR A 117 -12.43 5.75 33.38
C THR A 117 -13.90 5.34 33.45
N PRO A 118 -14.47 5.10 34.64
CA PRO A 118 -15.90 4.85 34.79
C PRO A 118 -16.75 5.98 34.21
N GLY A 119 -17.88 5.64 33.59
CA GLY A 119 -18.77 6.64 33.02
C GLY A 119 -19.61 6.15 31.87
N ALA A 120 -19.93 7.06 30.95
CA ALA A 120 -20.81 6.81 29.82
C ALA A 120 -20.27 5.74 28.84
N ALA A 121 -21.12 5.37 27.89
CA ALA A 121 -20.72 4.53 26.78
C ALA A 121 -19.53 5.16 26.05
N LEU A 122 -18.53 4.35 25.71
CA LEU A 122 -17.29 4.82 25.11
C LEU A 122 -17.10 4.16 23.75
N GLU A 123 -16.89 4.96 22.71
CA GLU A 123 -16.41 4.47 21.42
C GLU A 123 -14.91 4.18 21.51
N LEU A 124 -14.54 2.94 21.23
CA LEU A 124 -13.17 2.47 21.26
C LEU A 124 -12.70 2.17 19.81
N PRO A 125 -11.76 2.95 19.27
CA PRO A 125 -11.18 2.68 17.97
C PRO A 125 -10.10 1.60 18.11
N LEU A 126 -10.41 0.37 17.72
CA LEU A 126 -9.54 -0.80 17.81
C LEU A 126 -8.84 -1.07 16.47
N VAL A 127 -7.52 -1.22 16.50
CA VAL A 127 -6.72 -1.68 15.36
C VAL A 127 -6.23 -3.10 15.64
N VAL A 128 -6.71 -4.05 14.84
CA VAL A 128 -6.35 -5.46 14.91
C VAL A 128 -5.41 -5.77 13.75
N GLY A 129 -4.15 -6.08 14.06
CA GLY A 129 -3.22 -6.57 13.07
C GLY A 129 -3.19 -8.10 13.02
N LEU A 130 -3.15 -8.65 11.80
CA LEU A 130 -3.14 -10.08 11.56
C LEU A 130 -2.27 -10.42 10.35
N GLN A 131 -1.84 -11.67 10.27
CA GLN A 131 -1.21 -12.23 9.08
C GLN A 131 -1.52 -13.72 9.02
N GLY A 132 -1.83 -14.19 7.82
CA GLY A 132 -2.05 -15.60 7.53
C GLY A 132 -1.53 -16.00 6.16
N CYS A 133 -1.55 -17.30 5.90
CA CYS A 133 -1.24 -17.86 4.60
C CYS A 133 -2.33 -18.86 4.18
N ALA A 134 -2.37 -19.17 2.90
CA ALA A 134 -3.09 -20.30 2.35
C ALA A 134 -2.23 -21.56 2.42
N GLU A 135 -2.84 -22.72 2.66
CA GLU A 135 -2.18 -24.03 2.65
C GLU A 135 -1.53 -24.36 1.30
N LYS A 136 -2.00 -23.73 0.23
CA LYS A 136 -1.46 -23.90 -1.13
C LYS A 136 -0.18 -23.09 -1.41
N GLY A 137 0.50 -22.60 -0.37
CA GLY A 137 1.82 -21.98 -0.47
C GLY A 137 1.83 -20.47 -0.74
N LEU A 138 0.71 -19.77 -0.56
CA LEU A 138 0.65 -18.31 -0.68
C LEU A 138 0.56 -17.67 0.70
N CYS A 139 1.51 -16.80 1.07
CA CYS A 139 1.40 -16.02 2.29
C CYS A 139 0.99 -14.57 2.04
N TYR A 140 -0.02 -14.09 2.77
CA TYR A 140 -0.50 -12.72 2.66
C TYR A 140 0.42 -11.76 3.45
N PRO A 141 0.53 -10.50 3.01
CA PRO A 141 1.23 -9.48 3.78
C PRO A 141 0.51 -9.19 5.11
N PRO A 142 1.21 -8.67 6.13
CA PRO A 142 0.58 -8.24 7.38
C PRO A 142 -0.46 -7.15 7.13
N GLU A 143 -1.65 -7.34 7.66
CA GLU A 143 -2.79 -6.42 7.49
C GLU A 143 -3.20 -5.81 8.84
N LYS A 144 -3.76 -4.59 8.81
CA LYS A 144 -4.32 -3.90 9.97
C LYS A 144 -5.79 -3.56 9.73
N ARG A 145 -6.69 -4.14 10.52
CA ARG A 145 -8.14 -3.88 10.51
C ARG A 145 -8.48 -2.81 11.54
N ARG A 146 -9.07 -1.71 11.09
CA ARG A 146 -9.56 -0.65 11.97
C ARG A 146 -11.05 -0.87 12.20
N LEU A 147 -11.43 -1.08 13.45
CA LEU A 147 -12.76 -1.43 13.90
C LEU A 147 -13.18 -0.40 14.96
N LYS A 148 -14.46 -0.04 14.97
CA LYS A 148 -15.03 0.84 15.99
C LYS A 148 -16.03 0.03 16.80
N ILE A 149 -15.82 -0.03 18.11
CA ILE A 149 -16.72 -0.74 19.03
C ILE A 149 -17.22 0.21 20.12
N THR A 150 -18.51 0.17 20.41
CA THR A 150 -19.10 0.95 21.50
C THR A 150 -19.18 0.09 22.75
N LEU A 151 -18.42 0.46 23.78
CA LEU A 151 -18.50 -0.17 25.09
C LEU A 151 -19.70 0.36 25.87
N PRO A 152 -20.46 -0.49 26.58
CA PRO A 152 -21.61 -0.07 27.39
C PRO A 152 -21.15 0.82 28.56
N ALA A 153 -22.03 1.63 29.14
CA ALA A 153 -21.67 2.46 30.30
C ALA A 153 -21.29 1.61 31.54
N THR A 154 -20.35 2.11 32.35
CA THR A 154 -20.01 1.53 33.66
C THR A 154 -20.64 2.35 34.79
N SER A 155 -21.33 1.68 35.72
CA SER A 155 -21.71 2.28 37.01
C SER A 155 -20.64 1.96 38.06
N GLU A 156 -20.30 2.93 38.91
CA GLU A 156 -19.17 2.94 39.85
C GLU A 156 -19.20 1.92 41.02
N THR A 157 -19.88 0.78 40.91
CA THR A 157 -20.02 -0.11 42.08
C THR A 157 -18.86 -1.07 42.33
N ASP A 158 -17.85 -1.17 41.46
CA ASP A 158 -16.68 -1.99 41.76
C ASP A 158 -15.35 -1.31 41.40
N ARG A 159 -14.76 -0.60 42.38
CA ARG A 159 -13.31 -0.44 42.50
C ARG A 159 -12.91 -0.02 43.92
N ALA A 160 -12.31 -0.95 44.66
CA ALA A 160 -11.60 -0.67 45.90
C ALA A 160 -10.07 -0.58 45.66
N SER A 161 -9.49 0.53 46.14
CA SER A 161 -8.11 0.72 46.63
C SER A 161 -6.98 0.81 45.57
N ALA A 162 -6.56 2.00 45.09
CA ALA A 162 -5.70 3.06 45.68
C ALA A 162 -4.17 2.81 45.55
N PRO A 163 -3.28 3.84 45.55
CA PRO A 163 -3.35 5.18 44.96
C PRO A 163 -2.08 5.57 44.15
N ALA A 164 -2.20 6.54 43.23
CA ALA A 164 -1.10 7.17 42.51
C ALA A 164 -0.61 8.45 43.21
N LYS A 165 0.71 8.66 43.25
CA LYS A 165 1.39 9.89 43.68
C LYS A 165 1.48 10.89 42.51
N ILE A 166 1.29 12.17 42.85
CA ILE A 166 1.27 13.35 41.96
C ILE A 166 2.65 14.01 41.93
N GLY A 167 3.07 14.50 40.76
CA GLY A 167 4.06 15.58 40.65
C GLY A 167 4.52 15.86 39.22
N GLY A 168 4.36 17.12 38.75
CA GLY A 168 5.25 17.72 37.74
C GLY A 168 4.63 18.45 36.54
N ASP A 169 4.25 19.72 36.74
CA ASP A 169 4.39 20.93 35.90
C ASP A 169 4.28 20.95 34.35
N VAL A 170 3.27 21.72 33.90
CA VAL A 170 3.22 22.80 32.89
C VAL A 170 4.32 22.90 31.81
N ALA A 171 3.91 22.82 30.53
CA ALA A 171 4.35 23.75 29.48
C ALA A 171 3.35 23.81 28.30
N THR A 172 2.76 25.00 28.13
CA THR A 172 1.97 25.44 26.99
C THR A 172 2.84 25.59 25.74
N THR A 173 2.43 25.07 24.58
CA THR A 173 2.84 25.60 23.27
C THR A 173 1.72 25.45 22.25
N THR A 174 1.13 26.58 21.90
CA THR A 174 0.11 26.80 20.88
C THR A 174 0.70 26.85 19.47
N ASN A 175 -0.11 26.39 18.51
CA ASN A 175 -0.13 26.67 17.07
C ASN A 175 0.92 26.05 16.14
N SER A 176 0.46 25.04 15.39
CA SER A 176 0.80 24.91 13.97
C SER A 176 -0.47 24.65 13.16
N LEU A 177 -1.08 25.73 12.67
CA LEU A 177 -2.02 25.70 11.55
C LEU A 177 -1.22 26.11 10.31
N ALA A 178 -0.80 25.13 9.51
CA ALA A 178 -0.42 25.34 8.12
C ALA A 178 -1.24 24.34 7.27
N PRO A 179 -1.90 24.78 6.18
CA PRO A 179 -2.73 23.89 5.38
C PRO A 179 -1.88 22.83 4.68
N PHE A 180 -2.42 21.61 4.55
CA PHE A 180 -1.92 20.62 3.60
C PHE A 180 -2.06 21.16 2.18
N VAL A 181 -0.95 21.61 1.59
CA VAL A 181 -0.87 22.01 0.18
C VAL A 181 -0.29 20.85 -0.61
N SER A 182 -0.99 20.41 -1.66
CA SER A 182 -0.50 19.31 -2.50
C SER A 182 0.78 19.71 -3.25
N GLU A 183 1.71 18.78 -3.43
CA GLU A 183 2.92 18.97 -4.25
C GLU A 183 2.57 19.44 -5.69
N GLN A 184 1.37 19.08 -6.16
CA GLN A 184 0.83 19.49 -7.46
C GLN A 184 0.43 20.98 -7.49
N ASP A 185 -0.12 21.52 -6.39
CA ASP A 185 -0.43 22.95 -6.26
C ASP A 185 0.84 23.80 -6.16
N ARG A 186 1.90 23.24 -5.56
CA ARG A 186 3.22 23.89 -5.48
C ARG A 186 3.87 24.01 -6.86
N LEU A 187 3.74 22.99 -7.70
CA LEU A 187 4.18 23.00 -9.10
C LEU A 187 3.33 23.94 -9.97
N ALA A 188 2.00 23.94 -9.78
CA ALA A 188 1.11 24.88 -10.47
C ALA A 188 1.39 26.35 -10.09
N GLY A 189 1.76 26.61 -8.84
CA GLY A 189 2.18 27.94 -8.36
C GLY A 189 3.49 28.43 -9.01
N LEU A 190 4.46 27.53 -9.21
CA LEU A 190 5.73 27.82 -9.90
C LEU A 190 5.54 28.15 -11.40
N ILE A 191 4.50 27.59 -12.03
CA ILE A 191 4.14 27.89 -13.43
C ILE A 191 3.42 29.25 -13.53
N LYS A 192 2.66 29.64 -12.50
CA LYS A 192 1.88 30.90 -12.49
C LYS A 192 2.72 32.14 -12.13
N SER A 193 3.81 31.99 -11.38
CA SER A 193 4.67 33.11 -10.93
C SER A 193 6.10 33.09 -11.49
N GLY A 194 6.51 32.03 -12.20
CA GLY A 194 7.87 31.86 -12.72
C GLY A 194 8.08 32.45 -14.13
N SER A 195 9.23 33.08 -14.35
CA SER A 195 9.68 33.47 -15.69
C SER A 195 9.92 32.22 -16.55
N LEU A 196 9.48 32.26 -17.81
CA LEU A 196 9.67 31.21 -18.83
C LEU A 196 11.03 30.47 -18.79
N PRO A 197 12.19 31.15 -18.63
CA PRO A 197 13.49 30.46 -18.55
C PRO A 197 13.67 29.61 -17.28
N LEU A 198 13.08 29.99 -16.14
CA LEU A 198 13.18 29.23 -14.89
C LEU A 198 12.32 27.95 -14.95
N VAL A 199 11.16 28.03 -15.59
CA VAL A 199 10.29 26.86 -15.85
C VAL A 199 10.99 25.88 -16.79
N LEU A 200 11.61 26.37 -17.86
CA LEU A 200 12.37 25.52 -18.79
C LEU A 200 13.56 24.83 -18.10
N ALA A 201 14.32 25.56 -17.29
CA ALA A 201 15.48 25.03 -16.57
C ALA A 201 15.09 23.97 -15.53
N THR A 202 13.98 24.17 -14.81
CA THR A 202 13.49 23.24 -13.78
C THR A 202 12.92 21.96 -14.37
N PHE A 203 12.13 22.06 -15.44
CA PHE A 203 11.63 20.88 -16.17
C PHE A 203 12.77 20.08 -16.81
N PHE A 204 13.77 20.77 -17.37
CA PHE A 204 14.96 20.12 -17.92
C PHE A 204 15.79 19.43 -16.83
N GLY A 205 16.00 20.09 -15.70
CA GLY A 205 16.74 19.54 -14.56
C GLY A 205 16.06 18.31 -13.95
N LEU A 206 14.74 18.35 -13.76
CA LEU A 206 13.97 17.18 -13.28
C LEU A 206 13.98 16.05 -14.31
N GLY A 207 13.91 16.35 -15.61
CA GLY A 207 14.05 15.36 -16.68
C GLY A 207 15.42 14.65 -16.67
N LEU A 208 16.50 15.42 -16.45
CA LEU A 208 17.85 14.87 -16.29
C LEU A 208 17.97 14.00 -15.04
N LEU A 209 17.38 14.43 -13.92
CA LEU A 209 17.39 13.69 -12.67
C LEU A 209 16.59 12.38 -12.77
N LEU A 210 15.49 12.39 -13.51
CA LEU A 210 14.70 11.19 -13.84
C LEU A 210 15.47 10.22 -14.75
N ALA A 211 16.40 10.69 -15.57
CA ALA A 211 17.26 9.82 -16.37
C ALA A 211 18.25 9.00 -15.53
N PHE A 212 18.55 9.43 -14.29
CA PHE A 212 19.36 8.70 -13.32
C PHE A 212 18.57 7.72 -12.44
N THR A 213 17.31 7.44 -12.77
CA THR A 213 16.49 6.48 -12.02
C THR A 213 16.96 5.03 -12.23
N PRO A 214 16.70 4.13 -11.26
CA PRO A 214 17.14 2.74 -11.29
C PRO A 214 16.61 1.90 -12.47
N CYS A 215 15.70 2.44 -13.29
CA CYS A 215 15.17 1.77 -14.50
C CYS A 215 16.07 1.90 -15.74
N VAL A 216 17.00 2.87 -15.80
CA VAL A 216 17.93 3.04 -16.94
C VAL A 216 19.25 2.30 -16.73
N LEU A 217 19.61 2.06 -15.46
CA LEU A 217 20.81 1.30 -15.07
C LEU A 217 20.88 -0.13 -15.65
N PRO A 218 19.76 -0.88 -15.82
CA PRO A 218 19.75 -2.20 -16.46
C PRO A 218 19.92 -2.13 -17.99
N MET A 219 19.61 -0.99 -18.60
CA MET A 219 19.59 -0.83 -20.05
C MET A 219 20.97 -0.42 -20.61
N VAL A 220 21.79 0.27 -19.81
CA VAL A 220 23.19 0.60 -20.12
C VAL A 220 24.06 -0.66 -20.33
N PRO A 221 24.00 -1.72 -19.49
CA PRO A 221 24.65 -3.00 -19.73
C PRO A 221 24.20 -3.70 -21.00
N ILE A 222 22.93 -3.59 -21.39
CA ILE A 222 22.40 -4.24 -22.61
C ILE A 222 23.02 -3.61 -23.86
N LEU A 223 23.03 -2.27 -23.94
CA LEU A 223 23.68 -1.57 -25.04
C LEU A 223 25.20 -1.73 -25.04
N SER A 224 25.82 -1.71 -23.86
CA SER A 224 27.26 -1.95 -23.71
C SER A 224 27.65 -3.37 -24.12
N GLY A 225 26.85 -4.38 -23.77
CA GLY A 225 27.04 -5.77 -24.16
C GLY A 225 26.83 -6.03 -25.66
N ILE A 226 25.86 -5.36 -26.29
CA ILE A 226 25.60 -5.48 -27.73
C ILE A 226 26.72 -4.82 -28.55
N ILE A 227 27.29 -3.70 -28.08
CA ILE A 227 28.34 -2.96 -28.81
C ILE A 227 29.74 -3.54 -28.58
N ALA A 228 30.04 -4.06 -27.38
CA ALA A 228 31.34 -4.66 -27.07
C ALA A 228 31.47 -6.13 -27.52
N GLY A 229 30.36 -6.83 -27.78
CA GLY A 229 30.34 -8.27 -28.08
C GLY A 229 30.42 -8.67 -29.56
N GLN A 230 30.32 -7.74 -30.53
CA GLN A 230 30.36 -8.08 -31.95
C GLN A 230 31.72 -7.77 -32.60
N GLY A 231 32.55 -8.80 -32.67
CA GLY A 231 33.80 -8.80 -33.44
C GLY A 231 33.61 -8.53 -34.93
N SER A 232 34.43 -7.60 -35.42
CA SER A 232 34.97 -7.42 -36.79
C SER A 232 34.10 -7.08 -38.01
N GLN A 233 32.78 -6.86 -37.94
CA GLN A 233 32.02 -6.25 -39.07
C GLN A 233 30.81 -5.38 -38.64
N VAL A 234 30.93 -4.55 -37.60
CA VAL A 234 29.87 -3.61 -37.21
C VAL A 234 30.13 -2.23 -37.82
N THR A 235 29.31 -1.83 -38.80
CA THR A 235 29.41 -0.49 -39.39
C THR A 235 28.77 0.55 -38.45
N THR A 236 29.43 1.67 -38.24
CA THR A 236 28.98 2.80 -37.39
C THR A 236 27.59 3.32 -37.78
N GLY A 237 27.22 3.22 -39.06
CA GLY A 237 25.90 3.65 -39.55
C GLY A 237 24.73 2.80 -39.06
N ARG A 238 24.94 1.48 -38.86
CA ARG A 238 23.87 0.58 -38.39
C ARG A 238 23.63 0.73 -36.89
N ALA A 239 24.70 0.95 -36.12
CA ALA A 239 24.62 1.29 -34.70
C ALA A 239 23.90 2.63 -34.48
N PHE A 240 24.18 3.64 -35.31
CA PHE A 240 23.48 4.93 -35.28
C PHE A 240 22.00 4.81 -35.67
N ALA A 241 21.67 4.00 -36.67
CA ALA A 241 20.27 3.77 -37.05
C ALA A 241 19.47 3.07 -35.93
N LEU A 242 20.08 2.07 -35.27
CA LEU A 242 19.46 1.33 -34.16
C LEU A 242 19.22 2.23 -32.94
N SER A 243 20.19 3.08 -32.58
CA SER A 243 20.01 4.03 -31.48
C SER A 243 18.95 5.08 -31.81
N LEU A 244 18.89 5.58 -33.05
CA LEU A 244 17.88 6.54 -33.48
C LEU A 244 16.47 5.95 -33.40
N THR A 245 16.27 4.72 -33.86
CA THR A 245 14.96 4.04 -33.77
C THR A 245 14.55 3.77 -32.33
N TYR A 246 15.51 3.42 -31.46
CA TYR A 246 15.24 3.19 -30.04
C TYR A 246 14.82 4.47 -29.31
N VAL A 247 15.57 5.56 -29.50
CA VAL A 247 15.26 6.87 -28.89
C VAL A 247 13.92 7.41 -29.38
N MET A 248 13.62 7.25 -30.67
CA MET A 248 12.33 7.66 -31.24
C MET A 248 11.16 6.89 -30.61
N GLY A 249 11.33 5.58 -30.37
CA GLY A 249 10.31 4.74 -29.72
C GLY A 249 10.04 5.15 -28.27
N MET A 250 11.11 5.37 -27.49
CA MET A 250 11.00 5.82 -26.10
C MET A 250 10.40 7.22 -25.99
N ALA A 251 10.79 8.13 -26.90
CA ALA A 251 10.23 9.48 -26.94
C ALA A 251 8.73 9.46 -27.19
N VAL A 252 8.27 8.67 -28.17
CA VAL A 252 6.83 8.53 -28.48
C VAL A 252 6.05 7.94 -27.30
N MET A 253 6.54 6.86 -26.67
CA MET A 253 5.84 6.26 -25.53
C MET A 253 5.79 7.15 -24.30
N ASN A 254 6.90 7.83 -23.97
CA ASN A 254 6.91 8.76 -22.84
C ASN A 254 6.03 9.98 -23.10
N THR A 255 5.94 10.44 -24.34
CA THR A 255 5.02 11.52 -24.73
C THR A 255 3.57 11.08 -24.61
N LEU A 256 3.24 9.88 -25.07
CA LEU A 256 1.89 9.30 -24.94
C LEU A 256 1.48 9.16 -23.47
N ALA A 257 2.36 8.61 -22.63
CA ALA A 257 2.12 8.49 -21.19
C ALA A 257 1.97 9.86 -20.52
N GLY A 258 2.80 10.84 -20.88
CA GLY A 258 2.70 12.21 -20.37
C GLY A 258 1.41 12.91 -20.78
N VAL A 259 0.98 12.75 -22.05
CA VAL A 259 -0.30 13.28 -22.54
C VAL A 259 -1.48 12.59 -21.85
N ALA A 260 -1.42 11.28 -21.64
CA ALA A 260 -2.45 10.54 -20.91
C ALA A 260 -2.54 11.00 -19.45
N ALA A 261 -1.41 11.17 -18.77
CA ALA A 261 -1.34 11.67 -17.39
C ALA A 261 -1.81 13.13 -17.28
N ALA A 262 -1.47 13.98 -18.24
CA ALA A 262 -1.94 15.36 -18.30
C ALA A 262 -3.46 15.44 -18.56
N ALA A 263 -3.98 14.60 -19.46
CA ALA A 263 -5.41 14.51 -19.75
C ALA A 263 -6.21 13.94 -18.56
N ALA A 264 -5.61 13.05 -17.78
CA ALA A 264 -6.21 12.49 -16.57
C ALA A 264 -5.99 13.34 -15.30
N GLY A 265 -5.48 14.57 -15.44
CA GLY A 265 -5.04 15.43 -14.33
C GLY A 265 -6.03 15.57 -13.16
N GLN A 266 -5.47 15.86 -11.97
CA GLN A 266 -6.08 16.09 -10.64
C GLN A 266 -7.07 15.03 -10.10
N GLN A 267 -7.70 14.22 -10.93
CA GLN A 267 -8.73 13.29 -10.50
C GLN A 267 -8.20 11.91 -10.13
N ILE A 268 -7.02 11.48 -10.62
CA ILE A 268 -6.51 10.12 -10.33
C ILE A 268 -6.16 9.96 -8.84
N GLN A 269 -5.54 10.96 -8.19
CA GLN A 269 -5.28 10.90 -6.75
C GLN A 269 -6.57 11.00 -5.91
N ALA A 270 -7.59 11.69 -6.40
CA ALA A 270 -8.91 11.73 -5.77
C ALA A 270 -9.66 10.39 -5.94
N LEU A 271 -9.58 9.75 -7.11
CA LEU A 271 -10.18 8.44 -7.43
C LEU A 271 -9.58 7.31 -6.59
N PHE A 272 -8.28 7.33 -6.32
CA PHE A 272 -7.64 6.39 -5.39
C PHE A 272 -7.90 6.70 -3.90
N GLN A 273 -8.46 7.88 -3.59
CA GLN A 273 -8.91 8.26 -2.26
C GLN A 273 -10.44 8.14 -2.09
N GLN A 274 -11.19 7.75 -3.12
CA GLN A 274 -12.64 7.59 -2.98
C GLN A 274 -12.97 6.29 -2.24
N PRO A 275 -13.77 6.36 -1.16
CA PRO A 275 -14.06 5.23 -0.26
C PRO A 275 -14.95 4.14 -0.89
N TRP A 276 -15.38 4.29 -2.14
CA TRP A 276 -16.31 3.36 -2.79
C TRP A 276 -15.68 2.10 -3.39
N ILE A 277 -14.36 1.88 -3.23
CA ILE A 277 -13.74 0.57 -3.49
C ILE A 277 -13.73 -0.34 -2.24
N ILE A 278 -14.29 0.13 -1.12
CA ILE A 278 -14.58 -0.69 0.07
C ILE A 278 -16.10 -0.92 0.10
N ILE A 279 -16.58 -1.76 -0.82
CA ILE A 279 -17.80 -2.55 -0.64
C ILE A 279 -17.72 -3.83 -1.47
#